data_AF-A0A1G2ZME1-F1
#
_entry.id   AF-A0A1G2ZME1-F1
#
_cell.length_a   1.000
_cell.length_b   1.000
_cell.length_c   1.000
_cell.angle_alpha   90.00
_cell.angle_beta   90.00
_cell.angle_gamma   90.00
#
_symmetry.space_group_name_H-M   'P 1'
#
loop_
_entity.id
_entity.type
_entity.pdbx_description
1 polymer ?
#
loop_
_entity_poly.entity_id
_entity_poly.type
_entity_poly.pdbx_seq_one_letter_code
_entity_poly.pdbx_strand_id
1 'polypeptide(L)'
;MATDSLEFFGKVDKDKDGNVGSPFPAWYFDSKVDSMKETIQQRERALERGDIPPDYIYQTREDLKRDKERLDSIESSKPKLNDSQSDSLGKVYKELSEGIKESMFTRDDMQRGFADAHEEARRMVKPCIKVDPELARKFGIDTKDGMVSRNDASVILKIVGKSLGEETNVERLRRIK
;
A
#
# COMPACT_ATOMS: atom_id res chain seq x y z
N MET A 1 18.85 8.60 7.97
CA MET A 1 19.03 7.91 6.68
C MET A 1 18.14 8.57 5.62
N ALA A 2 18.39 8.40 4.32
CA ALA A 2 17.68 9.15 3.25
C ALA A 2 16.15 8.98 3.27
N THR A 3 15.66 7.94 3.93
CA THR A 3 14.25 7.58 4.10
C THR A 3 13.58 8.22 5.31
N ASP A 4 14.29 8.88 6.23
CA ASP A 4 13.74 9.34 7.53
C ASP A 4 12.57 10.33 7.37
N SER A 5 12.59 11.17 6.35
CA SER A 5 11.54 12.14 6.06
C SER A 5 10.35 11.60 5.25
N LEU A 6 10.38 10.33 4.82
CA LEU A 6 9.30 9.74 4.05
C LEU A 6 8.13 9.30 4.93
N GLU A 7 6.93 9.75 4.59
CA GLU A 7 5.67 9.23 5.09
C GLU A 7 4.87 8.61 3.94
N PHE A 8 4.40 7.37 4.14
CA PHE A 8 3.59 6.66 3.15
C PHE A 8 2.08 6.73 3.46
N PHE A 9 1.73 7.06 4.70
CA PHE A 9 0.36 7.11 5.21
C PHE A 9 0.01 8.53 5.62
N GLY A 10 -0.99 9.11 4.96
CA GLY A 10 -1.47 10.46 5.23
C GLY A 10 -2.48 10.52 6.37
N LYS A 11 -3.03 11.71 6.62
CA LYS A 11 -4.07 11.94 7.64
C LYS A 11 -5.31 11.05 7.45
N VAL A 12 -5.67 10.79 6.19
CA VAL A 12 -6.83 9.95 5.83
C VAL A 12 -6.63 8.46 6.12
N ASP A 13 -5.39 8.04 6.33
CA ASP A 13 -5.02 6.65 6.61
C ASP A 13 -4.87 6.37 8.11
N LYS A 14 -4.84 7.42 8.93
CA LYS A 14 -4.63 7.35 10.37
C LYS A 14 -5.96 7.47 11.13
N ASP A 15 -6.08 6.73 12.22
CA ASP A 15 -7.19 6.87 13.17
C ASP A 15 -7.01 8.12 14.07
N LYS A 16 -7.91 8.29 15.04
CA LYS A 16 -7.88 9.43 15.98
C LYS A 16 -6.65 9.41 16.90
N ASP A 17 -6.07 8.24 17.11
CA ASP A 17 -4.90 8.02 17.96
C ASP A 17 -3.59 8.07 17.15
N GLY A 18 -3.69 8.26 15.82
CA GLY A 18 -2.55 8.37 14.90
C GLY A 18 -2.08 7.02 14.33
N ASN A 19 -2.77 5.92 14.64
CA ASN A 19 -2.41 4.60 14.14
C ASN A 19 -2.90 4.41 12.70
N VAL A 20 -2.14 3.67 11.92
CA VAL A 20 -2.52 3.31 10.54
C VAL A 20 -3.71 2.35 10.59
N GLY A 21 -4.86 2.79 10.06
CA GLY A 21 -6.11 2.03 10.11
C GLY A 21 -6.25 0.96 9.01
N SER A 22 -5.37 0.97 8.01
CA SER A 22 -5.39 0.06 6.86
C SER A 22 -3.96 -0.38 6.49
N PRO A 23 -3.73 -1.67 6.14
CA PRO A 23 -2.41 -2.14 5.72
C PRO A 23 -1.83 -1.39 4.51
N PHE A 24 -2.69 -0.78 3.68
CA PHE A 24 -2.28 -0.02 2.50
C PHE A 24 -2.80 1.42 2.60
N PRO A 25 -1.99 2.41 2.18
CA PRO A 25 -2.43 3.79 2.13
C PRO A 25 -3.46 4.02 1.03
N ALA A 26 -4.33 5.00 1.19
CA ALA A 26 -5.47 5.24 0.30
C ALA A 26 -5.04 5.47 -1.17
N TRP A 27 -3.90 6.12 -1.39
CA TRP A 27 -3.36 6.38 -2.73
C TRP A 27 -2.88 5.12 -3.46
N TYR A 28 -2.73 3.98 -2.77
CA TYR A 28 -2.30 2.72 -3.39
C TYR A 28 -3.35 2.17 -4.38
N PHE A 29 -4.63 2.43 -4.13
CA PHE A 29 -5.75 1.86 -4.89
C PHE A 29 -6.27 2.82 -5.96
N ASP A 30 -5.60 2.88 -7.11
CA ASP A 30 -5.96 3.79 -8.23
C ASP A 30 -7.46 3.71 -8.57
N SER A 31 -8.01 2.51 -8.74
CA SER A 31 -9.43 2.32 -9.06
C SER A 31 -10.40 2.97 -8.06
N LYS A 32 -10.04 3.02 -6.77
CA LYS A 32 -10.86 3.66 -5.73
C LYS A 32 -10.72 5.19 -5.79
N VAL A 33 -9.52 5.68 -6.06
CA VAL A 33 -9.26 7.11 -6.28
C VAL A 33 -10.01 7.60 -7.53
N ASP A 34 -9.97 6.84 -8.62
CA ASP A 34 -10.67 7.15 -9.87
C ASP A 34 -12.19 7.11 -9.68
N SER A 35 -12.71 6.09 -8.99
CA SER A 35 -14.15 6.03 -8.65
C SER A 35 -14.59 7.25 -7.82
N MET A 36 -13.73 7.73 -6.92
CA MET A 36 -14.00 8.93 -6.12
C MET A 36 -14.02 10.19 -6.99
N LYS A 37 -13.07 10.34 -7.93
CA LYS A 37 -13.04 11.43 -8.91
C LYS A 37 -14.30 11.46 -9.76
N GLU A 38 -14.71 10.30 -10.28
CA GLU A 38 -15.93 10.15 -11.07
C GLU A 38 -17.17 10.52 -10.26
N THR A 39 -17.26 10.06 -9.01
CA THR A 39 -18.37 10.40 -8.10
C THR A 39 -18.46 11.90 -7.85
N ILE A 40 -17.34 12.56 -7.59
CA ILE A 40 -17.27 14.01 -7.40
C ILE A 40 -17.76 14.72 -8.67
N GLN A 41 -17.23 14.34 -9.84
CA GLN A 41 -17.59 14.95 -11.11
C GLN A 41 -19.09 14.76 -11.44
N GLN A 42 -19.66 13.59 -11.14
CA GLN A 42 -21.08 13.34 -11.33
C GLN A 42 -21.93 14.22 -10.42
N ARG A 43 -21.55 14.39 -9.15
CA ARG A 43 -22.26 15.25 -8.19
C ARG A 43 -22.17 16.73 -8.57
N GLU A 44 -21.02 17.19 -9.04
CA GLU A 44 -20.84 18.55 -9.57
C GLU A 44 -21.80 18.82 -10.73
N ARG A 45 -21.81 17.94 -11.73
CA ARG A 45 -22.70 18.07 -12.89
C ARG A 45 -24.17 18.03 -12.51
N ALA A 46 -24.55 17.18 -11.55
CA ALA A 46 -25.93 17.10 -11.07
C ALA A 46 -26.37 18.41 -10.39
N LEU A 47 -25.49 19.03 -9.59
CA LEU A 47 -25.76 20.34 -8.98
C LEU A 47 -25.85 21.45 -10.03
N GLU A 48 -24.96 21.46 -11.02
CA GLU A 48 -24.94 22.46 -12.11
C GLU A 48 -26.20 22.40 -12.98
N ARG A 49 -26.68 21.18 -13.29
CA ARG A 49 -27.87 20.97 -14.11
C ARG A 49 -29.18 21.10 -13.33
N GLY A 50 -29.13 21.19 -12.00
CA GLY A 50 -30.33 21.22 -11.16
C GLY A 50 -31.04 19.87 -11.06
N ASP A 51 -30.33 18.76 -11.27
CA ASP A 51 -30.87 17.40 -11.20
C ASP A 51 -31.09 16.91 -9.75
N ILE A 52 -30.72 17.74 -8.75
CA ILE A 52 -30.82 17.42 -7.33
C ILE A 52 -32.09 18.04 -6.75
N PRO A 53 -32.95 17.26 -6.05
CA PRO A 53 -34.12 17.82 -5.42
C PRO A 53 -33.75 18.91 -4.41
N PRO A 54 -34.53 20.00 -4.28
CA PRO A 54 -34.17 21.17 -3.47
C PRO A 54 -33.74 20.84 -2.03
N ASP A 55 -34.43 19.90 -1.39
CA ASP A 55 -34.17 19.48 -0.01
C ASP A 55 -32.78 18.85 0.18
N TYR A 56 -32.20 18.29 -0.88
CA TYR A 56 -30.89 17.62 -0.84
C TYR A 56 -29.74 18.48 -1.36
N ILE A 57 -29.99 19.70 -1.87
CA ILE A 57 -28.95 20.57 -2.43
C ILE A 57 -27.89 20.90 -1.37
N TYR A 58 -28.33 21.27 -0.16
CA TYR A 58 -27.40 21.61 0.92
C TYR A 58 -26.53 20.41 1.31
N GLN A 59 -27.16 19.26 1.57
CA GLN A 59 -26.44 18.03 1.92
C GLN A 59 -25.45 17.62 0.83
N THR A 60 -25.86 17.69 -0.44
CA THR A 60 -25.00 17.30 -1.55
C THR A 60 -23.78 18.23 -1.67
N ARG A 61 -23.93 19.53 -1.42
CA ARG A 61 -22.80 20.47 -1.40
C ARG A 61 -21.80 20.17 -0.29
N GLU A 62 -22.30 19.86 0.92
CA GLU A 62 -21.46 19.46 2.05
C GLU A 62 -20.73 18.14 1.77
N ASP A 63 -21.43 17.14 1.23
CA ASP A 63 -20.83 15.85 0.85
C ASP A 63 -19.76 16.04 -0.23
N LEU A 64 -20.02 16.85 -1.25
CA LEU A 64 -19.07 17.15 -2.33
C LEU A 64 -17.82 17.87 -1.81
N LYS A 65 -17.99 18.83 -0.90
CA LYS A 65 -16.87 19.49 -0.22
C LYS A 65 -16.02 18.48 0.54
N ARG A 66 -16.64 17.62 1.36
CA ARG A 66 -15.94 16.59 2.13
C ARG A 66 -15.20 15.60 1.22
N ASP A 67 -15.82 15.18 0.13
CA ASP A 67 -15.23 14.22 -0.80
C ASP A 67 -14.01 14.83 -1.53
N LYS A 68 -14.09 16.11 -1.92
CA LYS A 68 -12.94 16.85 -2.48
C LYS A 68 -11.80 16.99 -1.50
N GLU A 69 -12.09 17.43 -0.28
CA GLU A 69 -11.08 17.55 0.78
C GLU A 69 -10.40 16.21 1.06
N ARG A 70 -11.17 15.12 1.04
CA ARG A 70 -10.65 13.75 1.18
C ARG A 70 -9.75 13.37 0.00
N LEU A 71 -10.19 13.61 -1.24
CA LEU A 71 -9.42 13.32 -2.44
C LEU A 71 -8.09 14.08 -2.45
N ASP A 72 -8.12 15.38 -2.17
CA ASP A 72 -6.93 16.22 -2.09
C ASP A 72 -5.96 15.71 -1.02
N SER A 73 -6.48 15.27 0.14
CA SER A 73 -5.66 14.67 1.19
C SER A 73 -5.06 13.33 0.79
N ILE A 74 -5.73 12.53 -0.04
CA ILE A 74 -5.18 11.27 -0.57
C ILE A 74 -4.06 11.58 -1.56
N GLU A 75 -4.30 12.46 -2.54
CA GLU A 75 -3.31 12.77 -3.58
C GLU A 75 -2.06 13.45 -3.03
N SER A 76 -2.23 14.33 -2.04
CA SER A 76 -1.11 15.00 -1.37
C SER A 76 -0.31 14.10 -0.44
N SER A 77 -0.91 13.00 0.06
CA SER A 77 -0.21 12.02 0.90
C SER A 77 0.71 11.08 0.13
N LYS A 78 0.57 11.00 -1.20
CA LYS A 78 1.44 10.16 -2.02
C LYS A 78 2.88 10.71 -1.96
N PRO A 79 3.89 9.88 -1.61
CA PRO A 79 5.27 10.34 -1.50
C PRO A 79 5.79 10.89 -2.84
N LYS A 80 6.39 12.07 -2.81
CA LYS A 80 7.15 12.63 -3.94
C LYS A 80 8.63 12.39 -3.67
N LEU A 81 9.14 11.30 -4.23
CA LEU A 81 10.50 10.84 -3.99
C LEU A 81 11.50 11.69 -4.78
N ASN A 82 12.58 12.12 -4.12
CA ASN A 82 13.77 12.62 -4.81
C ASN A 82 14.69 11.46 -5.22
N ASP A 83 15.72 11.74 -6.03
CA ASP A 83 16.62 10.71 -6.56
C ASP A 83 17.28 9.85 -5.47
N SER A 84 17.77 10.47 -4.39
CA SER A 84 18.40 9.75 -3.28
C SER A 84 17.42 8.83 -2.53
N GLN A 85 16.18 9.29 -2.34
CA GLN A 85 15.11 8.50 -1.74
C GLN A 85 14.70 7.34 -2.65
N SER A 86 14.58 7.59 -3.95
CA SER A 86 14.29 6.57 -4.96
C SER A 86 15.37 5.50 -5.00
N ASP A 87 16.65 5.87 -4.96
CA ASP A 87 17.76 4.91 -4.92
C ASP A 87 17.74 4.07 -3.63
N SER A 88 17.49 4.71 -2.49
CA SER A 88 17.42 4.02 -1.20
C SER A 88 16.25 3.03 -1.16
N LEU A 89 15.07 3.45 -1.61
CA LEU A 89 13.90 2.60 -1.70
C LEU A 89 14.06 1.50 -2.75
N GLY A 90 14.77 1.77 -3.85
CA GLY A 90 15.09 0.78 -4.87
C GLY A 90 15.97 -0.35 -4.35
N LYS A 91 16.92 -0.05 -3.44
CA LYS A 91 17.70 -1.08 -2.74
C LYS A 91 16.82 -1.93 -1.83
N VAL A 92 16.01 -1.27 -0.99
CA VAL A 92 15.03 -1.93 -0.11
C VAL A 92 14.11 -2.85 -0.91
N TYR A 93 13.57 -2.37 -2.02
CA TYR A 93 12.67 -3.13 -2.89
C TYR A 93 13.34 -4.40 -3.42
N LYS A 94 14.61 -4.31 -3.87
CA LYS A 94 15.38 -5.47 -4.35
C LYS A 94 15.67 -6.47 -3.24
N GLU A 95 16.09 -6.00 -2.07
CA GLU A 95 16.38 -6.84 -0.91
C GLU A 95 15.13 -7.59 -0.42
N LEU A 96 14.00 -6.89 -0.31
CA LEU A 96 12.71 -7.50 0.01
C LEU A 96 12.26 -8.50 -1.05
N SER A 97 12.42 -8.16 -2.33
CA SER A 97 12.04 -9.04 -3.44
C SER A 97 12.79 -10.36 -3.37
N GLU A 98 14.10 -10.33 -3.12
CA GLU A 98 14.91 -11.55 -3.01
C GLU A 98 14.55 -12.34 -1.73
N GLY A 99 14.39 -11.67 -0.58
CA GLY A 99 13.99 -12.33 0.65
C GLY A 99 12.63 -13.05 0.54
N ILE A 100 11.65 -12.40 -0.10
CA ILE A 100 10.34 -13.02 -0.35
C ILE A 100 10.49 -14.20 -1.30
N LYS A 101 11.19 -14.03 -2.42
CA LYS A 101 11.47 -15.09 -3.39
C LYS A 101 12.15 -16.30 -2.77
N GLU A 102 13.10 -16.08 -1.87
CA GLU A 102 13.81 -17.15 -1.17
C GLU A 102 12.93 -17.93 -0.21
N SER A 103 12.02 -17.24 0.48
CA SER A 103 11.09 -17.84 1.45
C SER A 103 9.94 -18.65 0.82
N MET A 104 9.73 -18.53 -0.50
CA MET A 104 8.69 -19.24 -1.25
C MET A 104 9.14 -20.63 -1.71
N PHE A 105 8.21 -21.58 -1.70
CA PHE A 105 8.34 -22.81 -2.51
C PHE A 105 8.48 -22.47 -4.00
N THR A 106 9.24 -23.29 -4.74
CA THR A 106 9.34 -23.11 -6.20
C THR A 106 8.03 -23.55 -6.88
N ARG A 107 7.82 -23.10 -8.13
CA ARG A 107 6.65 -23.54 -8.91
C ARG A 107 6.65 -25.06 -9.12
N ASP A 108 7.83 -25.64 -9.32
CA ASP A 108 8.00 -27.08 -9.52
C ASP A 108 7.65 -27.88 -8.27
N ASP A 109 8.07 -27.42 -7.08
CA ASP A 109 7.69 -28.05 -5.80
C ASP A 109 6.16 -28.07 -5.64
N MET A 110 5.49 -26.99 -6.04
CA MET A 110 4.03 -26.90 -6.00
C MET A 110 3.36 -27.84 -7.02
N GLN A 111 3.86 -27.88 -8.26
CA GLN A 111 3.30 -28.73 -9.32
C GLN A 111 3.46 -30.22 -9.03
N ARG A 112 4.58 -30.62 -8.41
CA ARG A 112 4.85 -32.02 -8.04
C ARG A 112 4.18 -32.44 -6.73
N GLY A 113 3.51 -31.51 -6.03
CA GLY A 113 2.84 -31.77 -4.76
C GLY A 113 3.78 -31.88 -3.56
N PHE A 114 5.02 -31.40 -3.67
CA PHE A 114 5.98 -31.34 -2.56
C PHE A 114 5.77 -30.12 -1.66
N ALA A 115 5.05 -29.10 -2.13
CA ALA A 115 4.69 -27.93 -1.32
C ALA A 115 3.45 -28.22 -0.46
N ASP A 116 3.65 -28.45 0.83
CA ASP A 116 2.55 -28.59 1.79
C ASP A 116 1.88 -27.23 2.07
N ALA A 117 0.54 -27.20 1.99
CA ALA A 117 -0.22 -25.97 2.17
C ALA A 117 -0.14 -25.41 3.60
N HIS A 118 -0.07 -26.28 4.62
CA HIS A 118 0.08 -25.85 6.01
C HIS A 118 1.49 -25.32 6.28
N GLU A 119 2.50 -25.89 5.63
CA GLU A 119 3.87 -25.37 5.70
C GLU A 119 3.99 -24.01 5.01
N GLU A 120 3.40 -23.82 3.83
CA GLU A 120 3.38 -22.52 3.15
C GLU A 120 2.68 -21.46 4.00
N ALA A 121 1.53 -21.78 4.60
CA ALA A 121 0.83 -20.87 5.51
C ALA A 121 1.68 -20.52 6.75
N ARG A 122 2.43 -21.47 7.32
CA ARG A 122 3.35 -21.21 8.43
C ARG A 122 4.52 -20.32 8.01
N ARG A 123 5.08 -20.54 6.83
CA ARG A 123 6.17 -19.72 6.26
C ARG A 123 5.72 -18.28 5.97
N MET A 124 4.44 -18.06 5.70
CA MET A 124 3.87 -16.72 5.49
C MET A 124 3.94 -15.82 6.72
N VAL A 125 3.74 -16.39 7.91
CA VAL A 125 3.57 -15.64 9.17
C VAL A 125 4.81 -15.67 10.05
N LYS A 126 5.72 -16.62 9.86
CA LYS A 126 6.97 -16.69 10.63
C LYS A 126 7.91 -15.58 10.19
N PRO A 127 8.49 -14.77 11.12
CA PRO A 127 9.54 -13.81 10.78
C PRO A 127 10.73 -14.51 10.13
N CYS A 128 11.07 -14.09 8.92
CA CYS A 128 12.12 -14.74 8.11
C CYS A 128 12.85 -13.79 7.16
N ILE A 129 12.38 -12.56 6.98
CA ILE A 129 12.97 -11.57 6.07
C ILE A 129 13.49 -10.40 6.89
N LYS A 130 14.77 -10.07 6.70
CA LYS A 130 15.41 -8.95 7.39
C LYS A 130 14.92 -7.62 6.83
N VAL A 131 14.53 -6.70 7.72
CA VAL A 131 14.08 -5.35 7.37
C VAL A 131 14.58 -4.37 8.43
N ASP A 132 14.93 -3.16 8.01
CA ASP A 132 15.23 -2.07 8.94
C ASP A 132 14.02 -1.77 9.85
N PRO A 133 14.15 -1.88 11.20
CA PRO A 133 13.05 -1.59 12.13
C PRO A 133 12.49 -0.16 12.03
N GLU A 134 13.30 0.83 11.64
CA GLU A 134 12.79 2.19 11.43
C GLU A 134 11.86 2.25 10.21
N LEU A 135 12.28 1.60 9.13
CA LEU A 135 11.48 1.49 7.93
C LEU A 135 10.19 0.70 8.19
N ALA A 136 10.26 -0.47 8.83
CA ALA A 136 9.09 -1.31 9.11
C ALA A 136 8.01 -0.56 9.93
N ARG A 137 8.44 0.22 10.94
CA ARG A 137 7.53 1.05 11.74
C ARG A 137 6.76 2.09 10.94
N LYS A 138 7.34 2.61 9.84
CA LYS A 138 6.61 3.54 8.93
C LYS A 138 5.44 2.88 8.22
N PHE A 139 5.39 1.55 8.21
CA PHE A 139 4.29 0.75 7.68
C PHE A 139 3.40 0.15 8.78
N GLY A 140 3.59 0.54 10.04
CA GLY A 140 2.85 -0.04 11.17
C GLY A 140 3.22 -1.50 11.45
N ILE A 141 4.42 -1.93 11.03
CA ILE A 141 4.90 -3.30 11.19
C ILE A 141 5.97 -3.35 12.27
N ASP A 142 5.72 -4.17 13.29
CA ASP A 142 6.72 -4.48 14.31
C ASP A 142 7.69 -5.54 13.81
N THR A 143 8.97 -5.37 14.14
CA THR A 143 10.01 -6.36 13.82
C THR A 143 10.31 -7.23 15.03
N LYS A 144 10.61 -8.51 14.79
CA LYS A 144 11.18 -9.41 15.79
C LYS A 144 12.65 -9.64 15.44
N ASP A 145 13.56 -9.10 16.25
CA ASP A 145 15.01 -9.16 16.02
C ASP A 145 15.42 -8.61 14.63
N GLY A 146 14.74 -7.56 14.15
CA GLY A 146 14.97 -6.99 12.81
C GLY A 146 14.46 -7.85 11.65
N MET A 147 13.59 -8.83 11.94
CA MET A 147 12.91 -9.64 10.93
C MET A 147 11.40 -9.41 10.93
N VAL A 148 10.81 -9.57 9.75
CA VAL A 148 9.36 -9.53 9.53
C VAL A 148 8.90 -10.80 8.81
N SER A 149 7.61 -11.07 8.87
CA SER A 149 7.01 -12.20 8.15
C SER A 149 7.00 -11.94 6.63
N ARG A 150 6.79 -12.98 5.83
CA ARG A 150 6.62 -12.81 4.37
C ARG A 150 5.41 -11.95 4.03
N ASN A 151 4.34 -12.04 4.82
CA ASN A 151 3.14 -11.22 4.65
C ASN A 151 3.46 -9.74 4.86
N ASP A 152 4.16 -9.42 5.95
CA ASP A 152 4.54 -8.04 6.29
C ASP A 152 5.53 -7.48 5.26
N ALA A 153 6.54 -8.27 4.88
CA ALA A 153 7.46 -7.90 3.81
C ALA A 153 6.74 -7.64 2.48
N SER A 154 5.69 -8.41 2.18
CA SER A 154 4.87 -8.21 0.97
C SER A 154 4.11 -6.89 1.00
N VAL A 155 3.63 -6.45 2.18
CA VAL A 155 2.97 -5.15 2.34
C VAL A 155 3.97 -4.02 2.06
N ILE A 156 5.15 -4.07 2.68
CA ILE A 156 6.22 -3.09 2.48
C ILE A 156 6.62 -3.05 0.99
N LEU A 157 6.89 -4.21 0.38
CA LEU A 157 7.28 -4.31 -1.02
C LEU A 157 6.23 -3.71 -1.96
N LYS A 158 4.94 -3.97 -1.70
CA LYS A 158 3.85 -3.43 -2.54
C LYS A 158 3.78 -1.92 -2.47
N ILE A 159 3.88 -1.33 -1.28
CA ILE A 159 3.78 0.13 -1.11
C ILE A 159 5.03 0.81 -1.70
N VAL A 160 6.22 0.29 -1.40
CA VAL A 160 7.48 0.79 -1.95
C VAL A 160 7.50 0.64 -3.47
N GLY A 161 7.16 -0.55 -3.99
CA GLY A 161 7.12 -0.82 -5.42
C GLY A 161 6.13 0.11 -6.14
N LYS A 162 4.93 0.32 -5.60
CA LYS A 162 3.97 1.26 -6.15
C LYS A 162 4.48 2.71 -6.15
N SER A 163 5.23 3.11 -5.12
CA SER A 163 5.84 4.46 -5.06
C SER A 163 6.95 4.66 -6.09
N LEU A 164 7.66 3.59 -6.47
CA LEU A 164 8.72 3.59 -7.47
C LEU A 164 8.22 3.31 -8.90
N GLY A 165 6.99 2.82 -9.07
CA GLY A 165 6.48 2.34 -10.35
C GLY A 165 6.95 0.92 -10.72
N GLU A 166 7.40 0.15 -9.75
CA GLU A 166 7.88 -1.22 -9.91
C GLU A 166 6.72 -2.24 -9.86
N GLU A 167 7.02 -3.49 -10.23
CA GLU A 167 6.09 -4.61 -10.10
C GLU A 167 5.68 -4.83 -8.62
N THR A 168 4.41 -5.18 -8.37
CA THR A 168 3.91 -5.40 -6.99
C THR A 168 3.28 -6.78 -6.80
N ASN A 169 3.18 -7.56 -7.88
CA ASN A 169 2.71 -8.93 -7.84
C ASN A 169 3.79 -9.87 -7.29
N VAL A 170 3.69 -10.15 -6.00
CA VAL A 170 4.61 -11.04 -5.26
C VAL A 170 4.73 -12.44 -5.87
N GLU A 171 3.66 -13.00 -6.45
CA GLU A 171 3.72 -14.35 -7.06
C GLU A 171 4.59 -14.39 -8.33
N ARG A 172 4.87 -13.24 -8.96
CA ARG A 172 5.84 -13.18 -10.07
C ARG A 172 7.28 -13.39 -9.62
N LEU A 173 7.57 -13.18 -8.33
CA LEU A 173 8.89 -13.43 -7.75
C LEU A 173 9.18 -14.93 -7.59
N ARG A 174 8.16 -15.79 -7.64
CA ARG A 174 8.31 -17.23 -7.40
C ARG A 174 9.20 -17.88 -8.47
N ARG A 175 10.24 -18.58 -8.02
CA ARG A 175 11.19 -19.30 -8.88
C ARG A 175 10.51 -20.39 -9.70
N ILE A 176 10.92 -20.50 -10.96
CA ILE A 176 10.76 -21.69 -11.79
C ILE A 176 12.06 -22.47 -11.61
N LYS A 177 12.00 -23.74 -11.18
CA LYS A 177 13.20 -24.54 -10.97
C LYS A 177 13.06 -25.88 -11.66
#